data_AF-A0A661KUM6-F1
#
_entry.id   AF-A0A661KUM6-F1
#
_cell.length_a   1.000
_cell.length_b   1.000
_cell.length_c   1.000
_cell.angle_alpha   90.00
_cell.angle_beta   90.00
_cell.angle_gamma   90.00
#
_symmetry.space_group_name_H-M   'P 1'
#
loop_
_entity.id
_entity.type
_entity.pdbx_description
1 polymer ?
#
loop_
_entity_poly.entity_id
_entity_poly.type
_entity_poly.pdbx_seq_one_letter_code
_entity_poly.pdbx_strand_id
1 'polypeptide(L)'
;TVKGVAIHTWERTWQYLKKAGTIILGFSVLMWVLMTFPGLSEKDIQFFENKKALIFSEFIKTDTQRRWIKSIEDVKKLNALYARFSQAMENGNKESISEIKKSYFFPIVENTYYFENGLNKDIPNDLKEVVQAYAEFRKKMQLLKKEEEVVKINKTFAGYLAKKMEVVTKPLGFDYRVNIALIGGFAAKEVILSTLGTAYSIGSEKKKLSLSERLRSDPSWNKRKAFALMVFIMLYVPCMATVASIVKEASWRWAIFSICFNLIFAYTVSFAILNLSKLL
;
A
#
# COMPACT_ATOMS: atom_id res chain seq x y z
N THR A 1 38.99 -35.71 -1.17
CA THR A 1 38.14 -36.00 -2.35
C THR A 1 37.05 -34.95 -2.49
N VAL A 2 36.63 -34.62 -3.71
CA VAL A 2 35.58 -33.60 -3.98
C VAL A 2 34.29 -33.87 -3.19
N LYS A 3 33.92 -35.16 -3.05
CA LYS A 3 32.76 -35.60 -2.26
C LYS A 3 32.86 -35.19 -0.78
N GLY A 4 34.03 -35.28 -0.16
CA GLY A 4 34.23 -34.87 1.23
C GLY A 4 34.10 -33.36 1.44
N VAL A 5 34.63 -32.56 0.50
CA VAL A 5 34.48 -31.09 0.53
C VAL A 5 33.02 -30.67 0.35
N ALA A 6 32.30 -31.32 -0.57
CA ALA A 6 30.88 -31.04 -0.80
C ALA A 6 30.02 -31.35 0.44
N ILE A 7 30.25 -32.49 1.10
CA ILE A 7 29.52 -32.87 2.31
C ILE A 7 29.79 -31.86 3.44
N HIS A 8 31.04 -31.51 3.71
CA HIS A 8 31.36 -30.54 4.76
C HIS A 8 30.82 -29.14 4.48
N THR A 9 30.84 -28.71 3.22
CA THR A 9 30.28 -27.41 2.83
C THR A 9 28.77 -27.42 3.02
N TRP A 10 28.10 -28.52 2.65
CA TRP A 10 26.66 -28.69 2.83
C TRP A 10 26.26 -28.69 4.31
N GLU A 11 26.97 -29.43 5.16
CA GLU A 11 26.70 -29.48 6.61
C GLU A 11 26.82 -28.10 7.26
N ARG A 12 27.86 -27.34 6.93
CA ARG A 12 28.03 -25.97 7.44
C ARG A 12 26.96 -25.03 6.92
N THR A 13 26.59 -25.14 5.65
CA THR A 13 25.52 -24.34 5.04
C THR A 13 24.17 -24.63 5.70
N TRP A 14 23.88 -25.91 5.95
CA TRP A 14 22.65 -26.33 6.62
C TRP A 14 22.57 -25.85 8.07
N GLN A 15 23.67 -25.91 8.80
CA GLN A 15 23.76 -25.36 10.16
C GLN A 15 23.56 -23.84 10.16
N TYR A 16 24.15 -23.14 9.19
CA TYR A 16 23.93 -21.70 9.02
C TYR A 16 22.46 -21.40 8.72
N LEU A 17 21.85 -22.14 7.77
CA LEU A 17 20.46 -21.95 7.38
C LEU A 17 19.50 -22.18 8.56
N LYS A 18 19.69 -23.22 9.37
CA LYS A 18 18.89 -23.45 10.58
C LYS A 18 19.03 -22.29 11.57
N LYS A 19 20.26 -21.89 11.87
CA LYS A 19 20.53 -20.83 12.87
C LYS A 19 20.07 -19.45 12.42
N ALA A 20 20.25 -19.10 11.14
CA ALA A 20 19.81 -17.83 10.57
C ALA A 20 18.30 -17.83 10.32
N GLY A 21 17.76 -18.94 9.82
CA GLY A 21 16.34 -19.10 9.50
C GLY A 21 15.42 -18.94 10.70
N THR A 22 15.77 -19.50 11.87
CA THR A 22 14.97 -19.30 13.09
C THR A 22 14.93 -17.84 13.53
N ILE A 23 16.04 -17.10 13.39
CA ILE A 23 16.12 -15.67 13.71
C ILE A 23 15.27 -14.86 12.73
N ILE A 24 15.42 -15.12 11.43
CA ILE A 24 14.65 -14.44 10.38
C ILE A 24 13.15 -14.70 10.56
N LEU A 25 12.75 -15.94 10.82
CA LEU A 25 11.34 -16.30 11.04
C LEU A 25 10.79 -15.57 12.27
N GLY A 26 11.51 -15.60 13.40
CA GLY A 26 11.09 -14.88 14.61
C GLY A 26 10.93 -13.38 14.35
N PHE A 27 11.86 -12.78 13.61
CA PHE A 27 11.78 -11.37 13.25
C PHE A 27 10.64 -11.06 12.27
N SER A 28 10.39 -11.91 11.28
CA SER A 28 9.27 -11.77 10.35
C SER A 28 7.92 -11.85 11.05
N VAL A 29 7.76 -12.76 12.02
CA VAL A 29 6.55 -12.83 12.86
C VAL A 29 6.42 -11.55 13.69
N LEU A 30 7.49 -11.08 14.31
CA LEU A 30 7.49 -9.83 15.07
C LEU A 30 7.07 -8.64 14.19
N MET A 31 7.65 -8.53 12.99
CA MET A 31 7.33 -7.48 12.02
C MET A 31 5.89 -7.57 11.55
N TRP A 32 5.38 -8.77 11.27
CA TRP A 32 3.98 -8.97 10.93
C TRP A 32 3.06 -8.51 12.06
N VAL A 33 3.38 -8.83 13.33
CA VAL A 33 2.62 -8.35 14.49
C VAL A 33 2.66 -6.82 14.57
N LEU A 34 3.83 -6.19 14.43
CA LEU A 34 3.96 -4.73 14.48
C LEU A 34 3.19 -4.02 13.35
N MET A 35 3.15 -4.61 12.16
CA MET A 35 2.45 -4.06 11.00
C MET A 35 0.95 -4.38 10.99
N THR A 36 0.51 -5.37 11.77
CA THR A 36 -0.90 -5.82 11.79
C THR A 36 -1.66 -5.31 13.02
N PHE A 37 -0.98 -5.17 14.16
CA PHE A 37 -1.59 -4.82 15.44
C PHE A 37 -1.08 -3.46 15.97
N PRO A 38 -1.90 -2.74 16.75
CA PRO A 38 -3.34 -2.97 16.96
C PRO A 38 -4.16 -2.55 15.73
N GLY A 39 -5.27 -3.24 15.50
CA GLY A 39 -6.20 -2.91 14.43
C GLY A 39 -7.08 -1.70 14.75
N LEU A 40 -8.15 -1.52 13.98
CA LEU A 40 -9.20 -0.56 14.29
C LEU A 40 -9.88 -0.95 15.61
N SER A 41 -10.13 0.02 16.49
CA SER A 41 -10.91 -0.20 17.70
C SER A 41 -12.40 -0.36 17.38
N GLU A 42 -13.19 -0.94 18.28
CA GLU A 42 -14.65 -1.08 18.08
C GLU A 42 -15.32 0.26 17.75
N LYS A 43 -14.87 1.36 18.38
CA LYS A 43 -15.36 2.72 18.11
C LYS A 43 -15.06 3.18 16.68
N ASP A 44 -13.87 2.88 16.15
CA ASP A 44 -13.53 3.24 14.77
C ASP A 44 -14.33 2.40 13.77
N ILE A 45 -14.50 1.10 14.07
CA ILE A 45 -15.30 0.20 13.24
C ILE A 45 -16.73 0.74 13.16
N GLN A 46 -17.36 1.04 14.31
CA GLN A 46 -18.69 1.64 14.34
C GLN A 46 -18.76 2.98 13.60
N PHE A 47 -17.75 3.84 13.74
CA PHE A 47 -17.68 5.10 13.00
C PHE A 47 -17.69 4.90 11.48
N PHE A 48 -16.88 3.97 10.97
CA PHE A 48 -16.84 3.68 9.53
C PHE A 48 -18.11 2.95 9.06
N GLU A 49 -18.66 2.02 9.85
CA GLU A 49 -19.91 1.33 9.53
C GLU A 49 -21.10 2.32 9.48
N ASN A 50 -21.18 3.26 10.43
CA ASN A 50 -22.21 4.30 10.42
C ASN A 50 -22.09 5.21 9.18
N LYS A 51 -20.86 5.58 8.80
CA LYS A 51 -20.63 6.33 7.55
C LYS A 51 -21.01 5.54 6.31
N LYS A 52 -20.69 4.24 6.25
CA LYS A 52 -21.08 3.35 5.14
C LYS A 52 -22.60 3.25 5.03
N ALA A 53 -23.30 3.09 6.16
CA ALA A 53 -24.76 3.04 6.22
C ALA A 53 -25.40 4.37 5.78
N LEU A 54 -24.83 5.51 6.19
CA LEU A 54 -25.28 6.84 5.78
C LEU A 54 -25.15 7.02 4.26
N ILE A 55 -23.97 6.73 3.69
CA ILE A 55 -23.73 6.82 2.24
C ILE A 55 -24.68 5.90 1.46
N PHE A 56 -24.95 4.69 2.00
CA PHE A 56 -25.90 3.77 1.40
C PHE A 56 -27.34 4.28 1.46
N SER A 57 -27.76 4.87 2.58
CA SER A 57 -29.09 5.47 2.71
C SER A 57 -29.27 6.67 1.79
N GLU A 58 -28.23 7.47 1.56
CA GLU A 58 -28.24 8.56 0.58
C GLU A 58 -28.44 8.07 -0.84
N PHE A 59 -27.94 6.88 -1.14
CA PHE A 59 -28.00 6.28 -2.48
C PHE A 59 -29.36 5.66 -2.83
N ILE A 60 -30.25 5.39 -1.86
CA ILE A 60 -31.58 4.77 -2.09
C ILE A 60 -32.73 5.77 -1.85
N LYS A 61 -32.43 7.07 -1.98
CA LYS A 61 -33.41 8.14 -1.70
C LYS A 61 -34.52 8.23 -2.76
N THR A 62 -34.22 8.00 -4.04
CA THR A 62 -35.22 8.16 -5.12
C THR A 62 -35.90 6.84 -5.50
N ASP A 63 -37.20 6.88 -5.82
CA ASP A 63 -37.97 5.73 -6.33
C ASP A 63 -37.40 5.11 -7.61
N THR A 64 -36.75 5.91 -8.47
CA THR A 64 -36.03 5.43 -9.67
C THR A 64 -34.87 4.52 -9.30
N GLN A 65 -34.14 4.81 -8.22
CA GLN A 65 -33.02 4.00 -7.71
C GLN A 65 -33.52 2.68 -7.13
N ARG A 66 -34.63 2.71 -6.37
CA ARG A 66 -35.27 1.53 -5.77
C ARG A 66 -35.78 0.52 -6.80
N ARG A 67 -36.09 0.98 -8.01
CA ARG A 67 -36.53 0.12 -9.12
C ARG A 67 -35.42 -0.87 -9.53
N TRP A 68 -34.18 -0.39 -9.58
CA TRP A 68 -33.02 -1.16 -10.02
C TRP A 68 -32.28 -1.83 -8.86
N ILE A 69 -32.26 -1.19 -7.69
CA ILE A 69 -31.44 -1.61 -6.55
C ILE A 69 -32.36 -1.74 -5.33
N LYS A 70 -32.64 -3.00 -4.95
CA LYS A 70 -33.58 -3.31 -3.87
C LYS A 70 -32.86 -3.72 -2.59
N SER A 71 -31.64 -4.23 -2.70
CA SER A 71 -30.85 -4.75 -1.58
C SER A 71 -29.38 -4.34 -1.66
N ILE A 72 -28.71 -4.37 -0.50
CA ILE A 72 -27.24 -4.31 -0.38
C ILE A 72 -26.57 -5.34 -1.31
N GLU A 73 -27.21 -6.49 -1.50
CA GLU A 73 -26.68 -7.56 -2.35
C GLU A 73 -26.66 -7.18 -3.84
N ASP A 74 -27.63 -6.37 -4.29
CA ASP A 74 -27.65 -5.85 -5.67
C ASP A 74 -26.50 -4.86 -5.88
N VAL A 75 -26.22 -4.02 -4.88
CA VAL A 75 -25.07 -3.10 -4.92
C VAL A 75 -23.74 -3.87 -4.93
N LYS A 76 -23.61 -4.97 -4.20
CA LYS A 76 -22.42 -5.83 -4.28
C LYS A 76 -22.25 -6.42 -5.68
N LYS A 77 -23.32 -6.95 -6.29
CA LYS A 77 -23.31 -7.49 -7.65
C LYS A 77 -22.95 -6.40 -8.67
N LEU A 78 -23.54 -5.22 -8.55
CA LEU A 78 -23.29 -4.06 -9.39
C LEU A 78 -21.83 -3.58 -9.29
N ASN A 79 -21.28 -3.50 -8.07
CA ASN A 79 -19.88 -3.16 -7.82
C ASN A 79 -18.93 -4.20 -8.42
N ALA A 80 -19.21 -5.49 -8.23
CA ALA A 80 -18.41 -6.58 -8.77
C ALA A 80 -18.43 -6.58 -10.30
N LEU A 81 -19.61 -6.34 -10.90
CA LEU A 81 -19.78 -6.28 -12.35
C LEU A 81 -19.04 -5.08 -12.96
N TYR A 82 -19.12 -3.92 -12.32
CA TYR A 82 -18.33 -2.78 -12.76
C TYR A 82 -16.83 -3.05 -12.67
N ALA A 83 -16.33 -3.63 -11.58
CA ALA A 83 -14.91 -3.93 -11.45
C ALA A 83 -14.42 -4.85 -12.59
N ARG A 84 -15.21 -5.88 -12.93
CA ARG A 84 -14.94 -6.76 -14.07
C ARG A 84 -15.00 -6.01 -15.41
N PHE A 85 -16.00 -5.16 -15.60
CA PHE A 85 -16.17 -4.38 -16.83
C PHE A 85 -15.02 -3.39 -17.04
N SER A 86 -14.67 -2.61 -16.01
CA SER A 86 -13.54 -1.68 -16.03
C SER A 86 -12.24 -2.39 -16.35
N GLN A 87 -11.99 -3.56 -15.76
CA GLN A 87 -10.81 -4.36 -16.04
C GLN A 87 -10.80 -4.93 -17.46
N ALA A 88 -11.94 -5.39 -17.97
CA ALA A 88 -12.05 -5.92 -19.33
C ALA A 88 -11.84 -4.83 -20.39
N MET A 89 -12.34 -3.61 -20.14
CA MET A 89 -12.11 -2.44 -20.99
C MET A 89 -10.64 -2.02 -21.02
N GLU A 90 -9.98 -1.95 -19.86
CA GLU A 90 -8.55 -1.62 -19.77
C GLU A 90 -7.66 -2.66 -20.48
N ASN A 91 -8.00 -3.95 -20.37
CA ASN A 91 -7.22 -5.03 -20.97
C ASN A 91 -7.57 -5.28 -22.45
N GLY A 92 -8.56 -4.59 -23.00
CA GLY A 92 -9.05 -4.82 -24.36
C GLY A 92 -9.67 -6.21 -24.60
N ASN A 93 -10.10 -6.90 -23.54
CA ASN A 93 -10.63 -8.27 -23.65
C ASN A 93 -12.10 -8.26 -24.11
N LYS A 94 -12.30 -8.45 -25.42
CA LYS A 94 -13.63 -8.45 -26.07
C LYS A 94 -14.53 -9.60 -25.60
N GLU A 95 -13.97 -10.75 -25.24
CA GLU A 95 -14.73 -11.94 -24.83
C GLU A 95 -15.41 -11.70 -23.48
N SER A 96 -14.66 -11.21 -22.49
CA SER A 96 -15.23 -10.84 -21.18
C SER A 96 -16.28 -9.73 -21.29
N ILE A 97 -16.11 -8.77 -22.19
CA ILE A 97 -17.11 -7.72 -22.43
C ILE A 97 -18.42 -8.32 -22.97
N SER A 98 -18.33 -9.32 -23.85
CA SER A 98 -19.52 -9.99 -24.42
C SER A 98 -20.32 -10.79 -23.38
N GLU A 99 -19.63 -11.38 -22.41
CA GLU A 99 -20.27 -12.10 -21.30
C GLU A 99 -20.93 -11.11 -20.33
N ILE A 100 -20.25 -10.02 -20.00
CA ILE A 100 -20.74 -8.98 -19.09
C ILE A 100 -21.99 -8.28 -19.66
N LYS A 101 -22.07 -8.10 -20.99
CA LYS A 101 -23.23 -7.54 -21.70
C LYS A 101 -24.55 -8.28 -21.43
N LYS A 102 -24.50 -9.58 -21.08
CA LYS A 102 -25.70 -10.38 -20.80
C LYS A 102 -26.32 -10.11 -19.43
N SER A 103 -25.66 -9.32 -18.60
CA SER A 103 -26.08 -9.10 -17.21
C SER A 103 -27.13 -8.00 -17.08
N TYR A 104 -28.08 -8.19 -16.16
CA TYR A 104 -29.17 -7.24 -15.88
C TYR A 104 -28.68 -5.81 -15.59
N PHE A 105 -27.57 -5.67 -14.86
CA PHE A 105 -27.01 -4.39 -14.45
C PHE A 105 -26.10 -3.73 -15.49
N PHE A 106 -25.91 -4.34 -16.67
CA PHE A 106 -24.98 -3.87 -17.68
C PHE A 106 -25.22 -2.40 -18.11
N PRO A 107 -26.46 -1.95 -18.39
CA PRO A 107 -26.70 -0.57 -18.82
C PRO A 107 -26.23 0.46 -17.80
N ILE A 108 -26.40 0.18 -16.50
CA ILE A 108 -25.95 1.07 -15.42
C ILE A 108 -24.43 1.10 -15.39
N VAL A 109 -23.77 -0.07 -15.42
CA VAL A 109 -22.31 -0.16 -15.36
C VAL A 109 -21.64 0.51 -16.55
N GLU A 110 -22.13 0.24 -17.76
CA GLU A 110 -21.57 0.80 -18.98
C GLU A 110 -21.64 2.32 -18.96
N ASN A 111 -22.83 2.88 -18.72
CA ASN A 111 -23.02 4.34 -18.67
C ASN A 111 -22.25 5.00 -17.53
N THR A 112 -22.12 4.33 -16.38
CA THR A 112 -21.29 4.81 -15.26
C THR A 112 -19.82 4.86 -15.64
N TYR A 113 -19.31 3.86 -16.38
CA TYR A 113 -17.92 3.84 -16.82
C TYR A 113 -17.62 4.96 -17.82
N TYR A 114 -18.52 5.21 -18.77
CA TYR A 114 -18.37 6.33 -19.70
C TYR A 114 -18.45 7.68 -18.98
N PHE A 115 -19.37 7.81 -18.02
CA PHE A 115 -19.51 9.00 -17.18
C PHE A 115 -18.25 9.29 -16.32
N GLU A 116 -17.73 8.29 -15.61
CA GLU A 116 -16.52 8.44 -14.78
C GLU A 116 -15.26 8.78 -15.59
N ASN A 117 -15.18 8.32 -16.85
CA ASN A 117 -14.02 8.58 -17.73
C ASN A 117 -14.17 9.82 -18.62
N GLY A 118 -15.24 10.61 -18.46
CA GLY A 118 -15.47 11.82 -19.26
C GLY A 118 -15.68 11.57 -20.75
N LEU A 119 -16.16 10.37 -21.10
CA LEU A 119 -16.44 9.98 -22.47
C LEU A 119 -17.88 10.37 -22.82
N ASN A 120 -18.07 11.21 -23.85
CA ASN A 120 -19.39 11.65 -24.29
C ASN A 120 -20.18 10.48 -24.91
N LYS A 121 -21.04 9.87 -24.10
CA LYS A 121 -22.08 8.93 -24.52
C LYS A 121 -23.42 9.47 -24.01
N ASP A 122 -24.40 9.58 -24.89
CA ASP A 122 -25.74 10.00 -24.49
C ASP A 122 -26.34 8.96 -23.54
N ILE A 123 -26.49 9.35 -22.27
CA ILE A 123 -27.09 8.51 -21.25
C ILE A 123 -28.62 8.63 -21.39
N PRO A 124 -29.34 7.51 -21.55
CA PRO A 124 -30.81 7.52 -21.56
C PRO A 124 -31.39 8.24 -20.33
N ASN A 125 -32.43 9.06 -20.52
CA ASN A 125 -33.01 9.90 -19.46
C ASN A 125 -33.51 9.10 -18.24
N ASP A 126 -33.95 7.86 -18.46
CA ASP A 126 -34.39 6.91 -17.42
C ASP A 126 -33.24 6.35 -16.58
N LEU A 127 -32.02 6.30 -17.13
CA LEU A 127 -30.82 5.80 -16.45
C LEU A 127 -29.95 6.92 -15.87
N LYS A 128 -30.08 8.16 -16.37
CA LYS A 128 -29.21 9.29 -15.99
C LYS A 128 -29.13 9.51 -14.49
N GLU A 129 -30.27 9.50 -13.80
CA GLU A 129 -30.32 9.70 -12.35
C GLU A 129 -29.64 8.56 -11.58
N VAL A 130 -29.89 7.31 -11.96
CA VAL A 130 -29.32 6.12 -11.31
C VAL A 130 -27.81 6.03 -11.56
N VAL A 131 -27.37 6.34 -12.78
CA VAL A 131 -25.95 6.35 -13.16
C VAL A 131 -25.19 7.41 -12.39
N GLN A 132 -25.72 8.63 -12.29
CA GLN A 132 -25.09 9.71 -11.50
C GLN A 132 -25.03 9.36 -10.01
N ALA A 133 -26.15 8.91 -9.44
CA ALA A 133 -26.20 8.50 -8.05
C ALA A 133 -25.23 7.36 -7.75
N TYR A 134 -25.11 6.38 -8.65
CA TYR A 134 -24.22 5.24 -8.47
C TYR A 134 -22.75 5.66 -8.60
N ALA A 135 -22.41 6.53 -9.56
CA ALA A 135 -21.07 7.10 -9.70
C ALA A 135 -20.65 7.88 -8.43
N GLU A 136 -21.54 8.71 -7.89
CA GLU A 136 -21.28 9.45 -6.66
C GLU A 136 -21.15 8.54 -5.44
N PHE A 137 -22.08 7.58 -5.27
CA PHE A 137 -22.01 6.56 -4.22
C PHE A 137 -20.67 5.82 -4.25
N ARG A 138 -20.25 5.40 -5.45
CA ARG A 138 -18.98 4.74 -5.70
C ARG A 138 -17.79 5.58 -5.30
N LYS A 139 -17.76 6.83 -5.73
CA LYS A 139 -16.70 7.79 -5.38
C LYS A 139 -16.61 7.99 -3.86
N LYS A 140 -17.75 8.25 -3.20
CA LYS A 140 -17.84 8.38 -1.73
C LYS A 140 -17.38 7.11 -1.02
N MET A 141 -17.82 5.94 -1.47
CA MET A 141 -17.46 4.64 -0.89
C MET A 141 -15.96 4.33 -1.06
N GLN A 142 -15.39 4.64 -2.22
CA GLN A 142 -13.96 4.51 -2.46
C GLN A 142 -13.16 5.44 -1.55
N LEU A 143 -13.55 6.71 -1.43
CA LEU A 143 -12.90 7.67 -0.54
C LEU A 143 -12.96 7.22 0.92
N LEU A 144 -14.13 6.78 1.39
CA LEU A 144 -14.31 6.28 2.75
C LEU A 144 -13.44 5.04 3.02
N LYS A 145 -13.36 4.11 2.06
CA LYS A 145 -12.50 2.93 2.17
C LYS A 145 -11.02 3.32 2.25
N LYS A 146 -10.59 4.33 1.49
CA LYS A 146 -9.22 4.85 1.59
C LYS A 146 -8.96 5.47 2.97
N GLU A 147 -9.89 6.27 3.49
CA GLU A 147 -9.78 6.82 4.85
C GLU A 147 -9.68 5.71 5.90
N GLU A 148 -10.50 4.67 5.80
CA GLU A 148 -10.49 3.50 6.68
C GLU A 148 -9.14 2.78 6.64
N GLU A 149 -8.61 2.50 5.44
CA GLU A 149 -7.30 1.85 5.26
C GLU A 149 -6.14 2.71 5.81
N VAL A 150 -6.18 4.05 5.63
CA VAL A 150 -5.19 4.98 6.20
C VAL A 150 -5.25 5.00 7.73
N VAL A 151 -6.45 5.08 8.31
CA VAL A 151 -6.63 5.06 9.77
C VAL A 151 -6.17 3.72 10.35
N LYS A 152 -6.51 2.61 9.69
CA LYS A 152 -6.07 1.27 10.11
C LYS A 152 -4.55 1.17 10.18
N ILE A 153 -3.84 1.57 9.12
CA ILE A 153 -2.36 1.54 9.11
C ILE A 153 -1.78 2.45 10.19
N ASN A 154 -2.34 3.65 10.36
CA ASN A 154 -1.84 4.62 11.33
C ASN A 154 -2.00 4.17 12.79
N LYS A 155 -2.96 3.28 13.08
CA LYS A 155 -3.16 2.72 14.43
C LYS A 155 -2.25 1.54 14.75
N THR A 156 -1.64 0.90 13.76
CA THR A 156 -0.67 -0.19 13.99
C THR A 156 0.56 0.33 14.76
N PHE A 157 1.27 -0.56 15.46
CA PHE A 157 2.51 -0.20 16.16
C PHE A 157 3.57 0.32 15.20
N ALA A 158 3.70 -0.29 14.02
CA ALA A 158 4.59 0.17 12.97
C ALA A 158 4.19 1.56 12.45
N GLY A 159 2.89 1.83 12.27
CA GLY A 159 2.38 3.15 11.87
C GLY A 159 2.64 4.22 12.94
N TYR A 160 2.45 3.89 14.21
CA TYR A 160 2.78 4.77 15.33
C TYR A 160 4.29 5.09 15.38
N LEU A 161 5.14 4.08 15.25
CA LEU A 161 6.59 4.24 15.20
C LEU A 161 7.02 5.08 13.99
N ALA A 162 6.43 4.84 12.82
CA ALA A 162 6.70 5.58 11.59
C ALA A 162 6.35 7.07 11.71
N LYS A 163 5.24 7.42 12.37
CA LYS A 163 4.88 8.82 12.66
C LYS A 163 5.84 9.48 13.65
N LYS A 164 6.31 8.74 14.67
CA LYS A 164 7.36 9.27 15.56
C LYS A 164 8.66 9.52 14.82
N MET A 165 9.05 8.60 13.94
CA MET A 165 10.23 8.76 13.08
C MET A 165 10.11 9.97 12.14
N GLU A 166 8.90 10.36 11.76
CA GLU A 166 8.65 11.51 10.89
C GLU A 166 9.24 12.80 11.45
N VAL A 167 9.26 12.99 12.78
CA VAL A 167 9.91 14.16 13.39
C VAL A 167 11.38 14.28 12.97
N VAL A 168 12.09 13.15 12.93
CA VAL A 168 13.51 13.10 12.56
C VAL A 168 13.69 13.11 11.05
N THR A 169 12.82 12.45 10.29
CA THR A 169 12.97 12.28 8.84
C THR A 169 12.27 13.36 7.99
N LYS A 170 11.44 14.22 8.60
CA LYS A 170 10.79 15.36 7.93
C LYS A 170 11.77 16.32 7.23
N PRO A 171 12.96 16.65 7.77
CA PRO A 171 13.97 17.43 7.05
C PRO A 171 14.46 16.77 5.75
N LEU A 172 14.43 15.43 5.68
CA LEU A 172 14.72 14.66 4.46
C LEU A 172 13.53 14.63 3.49
N GLY A 173 12.36 15.09 3.93
CA GLY A 173 11.11 15.01 3.18
C GLY A 173 10.52 13.60 3.13
N PHE A 174 10.89 12.71 4.05
CA PHE A 174 10.28 11.39 4.19
C PHE A 174 9.03 11.50 5.07
N ASP A 175 7.92 10.96 4.58
CA ASP A 175 6.66 10.91 5.29
C ASP A 175 6.50 9.58 6.05
N TYR A 176 5.41 9.44 6.81
CA TYR A 176 5.09 8.20 7.51
C TYR A 176 5.03 6.97 6.57
N ARG A 177 4.67 7.14 5.28
CA ARG A 177 4.61 6.07 4.28
C ARG A 177 6.01 5.58 3.89
N VAL A 178 6.98 6.47 3.79
CA VAL A 178 8.39 6.08 3.63
C VAL A 178 8.92 5.44 4.90
N ASN A 179 8.64 6.03 6.06
CA ASN A 179 9.14 5.51 7.34
C ASN A 179 8.61 4.11 7.65
N ILE A 180 7.33 3.81 7.40
CA ILE A 180 6.78 2.45 7.58
C ILE A 180 7.45 1.43 6.65
N ALA A 181 7.81 1.86 5.42
CA ALA A 181 8.56 1.03 4.50
C ALA A 181 10.01 0.80 4.95
N LEU A 182 10.67 1.80 5.55
CA LEU A 182 12.02 1.66 6.10
C LEU A 182 12.05 0.71 7.31
N ILE A 183 11.01 0.72 8.15
CA ILE A 183 10.83 -0.25 9.24
C ILE A 183 10.71 -1.66 8.64
N GLY A 184 9.85 -1.83 7.62
CA GLY A 184 9.73 -3.05 6.82
C GLY A 184 11.08 -3.54 6.25
N GLY A 185 11.86 -2.59 5.73
CA GLY A 185 13.13 -2.84 5.08
C GLY A 185 14.22 -3.43 5.98
N PHE A 186 14.12 -3.21 7.30
CA PHE A 186 15.08 -3.78 8.24
C PHE A 186 15.03 -5.32 8.25
N ALA A 187 13.85 -5.91 8.02
CA ALA A 187 13.72 -7.36 7.85
C ALA A 187 14.38 -7.81 6.55
N ALA A 188 14.03 -7.16 5.43
CA ALA A 188 14.60 -7.45 4.11
C ALA A 188 14.51 -6.21 3.20
N LYS A 189 15.57 -5.90 2.46
CA LYS A 189 15.69 -4.62 1.72
C LYS A 189 14.66 -4.51 0.59
N GLU A 190 14.30 -5.64 -0.02
CA GLU A 190 13.27 -5.75 -1.06
C GLU A 190 11.85 -5.44 -0.56
N VAL A 191 11.58 -5.63 0.73
CA VAL A 191 10.26 -5.36 1.34
C VAL A 191 9.92 -3.87 1.31
N ILE A 192 10.92 -2.99 1.20
CA ILE A 192 10.73 -1.53 1.11
C ILE A 192 9.90 -1.18 -0.12
N LEU A 193 10.22 -1.74 -1.28
CA LEU A 193 9.50 -1.42 -2.54
C LEU A 193 8.05 -1.91 -2.50
N SER A 194 7.82 -3.11 -1.96
CA SER A 194 6.46 -3.65 -1.78
C SER A 194 5.64 -2.82 -0.79
N THR A 195 6.26 -2.40 0.31
CA THR A 195 5.61 -1.59 1.34
C THR A 195 5.31 -0.18 0.84
N LEU A 196 6.25 0.47 0.13
CA LEU A 196 5.99 1.74 -0.56
C LEU A 196 4.87 1.60 -1.59
N GLY A 197 4.91 0.53 -2.40
CA GLY A 197 3.87 0.21 -3.37
C GLY A 197 2.49 0.17 -2.75
N THR A 198 2.35 -0.53 -1.62
CA THR A 198 1.08 -0.66 -0.90
C THR A 198 0.69 0.64 -0.20
N ALA A 199 1.61 1.28 0.54
CA ALA A 199 1.34 2.51 1.28
C ALA A 199 0.91 3.67 0.38
N TYR A 200 1.51 3.80 -0.81
CA TYR A 200 1.14 4.80 -1.81
C TYR A 200 -0.06 4.38 -2.67
N SER A 201 -0.41 3.09 -2.71
CA SER A 201 -1.63 2.62 -3.41
C SER A 201 -2.92 3.09 -2.74
N ILE A 202 -2.89 3.23 -1.41
CA ILE A 202 -4.06 3.55 -0.59
C ILE A 202 -4.52 5.00 -0.80
N GLY A 203 -3.61 5.93 -1.07
CA GLY A 203 -3.95 7.32 -1.37
C GLY A 203 -4.39 7.57 -2.82
N SER A 204 -3.96 6.72 -3.75
CA SER A 204 -4.13 6.95 -5.19
C SER A 204 -5.50 6.47 -5.68
N GLU A 205 -6.19 7.23 -6.53
CA GLU A 205 -7.44 6.78 -7.20
C GLU A 205 -7.20 5.60 -8.15
N LYS A 206 -6.01 5.50 -8.74
CA LYS A 206 -5.67 4.45 -9.71
C LYS A 206 -4.88 3.31 -9.06
N LYS A 207 -5.59 2.27 -8.60
CA LYS A 207 -5.03 1.07 -7.94
C LYS A 207 -4.05 0.25 -8.79
N LYS A 208 -3.97 0.45 -10.11
CA LYS A 208 -3.08 -0.31 -11.01
C LYS A 208 -1.81 0.41 -11.46
N LEU A 209 -1.65 1.71 -11.18
CA LEU A 209 -0.42 2.42 -11.55
C LEU A 209 0.80 1.78 -10.88
N SER A 210 1.90 1.71 -11.62
CA SER A 210 3.19 1.31 -11.07
C SER A 210 3.63 2.30 -9.97
N LEU A 211 4.45 1.86 -9.02
CA LEU A 211 4.95 2.74 -7.96
C LEU A 211 5.65 3.98 -8.54
N SER A 212 6.43 3.82 -9.61
CA SER A 212 7.12 4.93 -10.27
C SER A 212 6.16 5.99 -10.82
N GLU A 213 5.03 5.59 -11.43
CA GLU A 213 4.01 6.52 -11.91
C GLU A 213 3.30 7.24 -10.77
N ARG A 214 3.01 6.53 -9.68
CA ARG A 214 2.39 7.14 -8.47
C ARG A 214 3.30 8.19 -7.86
N LEU A 215 4.58 7.87 -7.68
CA LEU A 215 5.57 8.80 -7.15
C LEU A 215 5.80 10.00 -8.08
N ARG A 216 5.64 9.84 -9.40
CA ARG A 216 5.67 10.98 -10.34
C ARG A 216 4.44 11.87 -10.24
N SER A 217 3.28 11.30 -9.92
CA SER A 217 2.02 12.04 -9.79
C SER A 217 1.86 12.76 -8.44
N ASP A 218 2.58 12.34 -7.39
CA ASP A 218 2.49 12.93 -6.07
C ASP A 218 3.35 14.21 -5.98
N PRO A 219 2.76 15.39 -5.70
CA PRO A 219 3.48 16.67 -5.65
C PRO A 219 4.51 16.74 -4.52
N SER A 220 4.43 15.85 -3.52
CA SER A 220 5.43 15.77 -2.46
C SER A 220 6.77 15.21 -2.94
N TRP A 221 6.79 14.53 -4.10
CA TRP A 221 7.96 13.86 -4.64
C TRP A 221 8.69 14.68 -5.69
N ASN A 222 10.02 14.59 -5.63
CA ASN A 222 10.94 15.23 -6.56
C ASN A 222 12.08 14.26 -6.88
N LYS A 223 12.72 14.39 -8.05
CA LYS A 223 13.88 13.57 -8.44
C LYS A 223 14.97 13.54 -7.36
N ARG A 224 15.21 14.70 -6.72
CA ARG A 224 16.16 14.86 -5.60
C ARG A 224 15.80 14.00 -4.38
N LYS A 225 14.53 14.00 -3.97
CA LYS A 225 14.04 13.19 -2.85
C LYS A 225 14.13 11.69 -3.15
N ALA A 226 13.80 11.30 -4.38
CA ALA A 226 13.94 9.91 -4.81
C ALA A 226 15.39 9.42 -4.76
N PHE A 227 16.33 10.23 -5.24
CA PHE A 227 17.75 9.92 -5.15
C PHE A 227 18.25 9.85 -3.69
N ALA A 228 17.87 10.83 -2.86
CA ALA A 228 18.22 10.83 -1.44
C ALA A 228 17.66 9.60 -0.69
N LEU A 229 16.46 9.13 -1.05
CA LEU A 229 15.88 7.90 -0.50
C LEU A 229 16.65 6.65 -0.98
N MET A 230 17.05 6.56 -2.24
CA MET A 230 17.84 5.43 -2.73
C MET A 230 19.17 5.31 -1.98
N VAL A 231 19.87 6.44 -1.81
CA VAL A 231 21.11 6.49 -1.03
C VAL A 231 20.86 6.14 0.43
N PHE A 232 19.76 6.63 1.01
CA PHE A 232 19.37 6.26 2.37
C PHE A 232 19.17 4.75 2.50
N ILE A 233 18.41 4.11 1.60
CA ILE A 233 18.11 2.67 1.62
C ILE A 233 19.39 1.82 1.47
N MET A 234 20.36 2.32 0.69
CA MET A 234 21.63 1.64 0.48
C MET A 234 22.55 1.72 1.70
N LEU A 235 22.55 2.84 2.42
CA LEU A 235 23.48 3.11 3.53
C LEU A 235 22.90 2.87 4.93
N TYR A 236 21.58 2.90 5.08
CA TYR A 236 20.97 2.71 6.40
C TYR A 236 21.18 1.27 6.90
N VAL A 237 20.69 1.05 8.11
CA VAL A 237 20.72 -0.19 8.89
C VAL A 237 21.04 -1.47 8.09
N PRO A 238 22.10 -2.22 8.48
CA PRO A 238 22.45 -3.48 7.85
C PRO A 238 21.30 -4.49 7.97
N CYS A 239 21.25 -5.45 7.05
CA CYS A 239 20.20 -6.47 7.07
C CYS A 239 20.29 -7.33 8.34
N MET A 240 19.17 -7.94 8.73
CA MET A 240 19.06 -8.74 9.95
C MET A 240 20.13 -9.85 10.03
N ALA A 241 20.53 -10.43 8.90
CA ALA A 241 21.58 -11.46 8.85
C ALA A 241 22.95 -10.92 9.32
N THR A 242 23.34 -9.73 8.85
CA THR A 242 24.58 -9.06 9.27
C THR A 242 24.52 -8.63 10.73
N VAL A 243 23.38 -8.13 11.19
CA VAL A 243 23.19 -7.82 12.62
C VAL A 243 23.35 -9.08 13.46
N ALA A 244 22.75 -10.19 13.04
CA ALA A 244 22.84 -11.46 13.74
C ALA A 244 24.27 -12.03 13.78
N SER A 245 25.08 -11.84 12.74
CA SER A 245 26.50 -12.25 12.77
C SER A 245 27.31 -11.38 13.72
N ILE A 246 27.11 -10.05 13.72
CA ILE A 246 27.80 -9.13 14.64
C ILE A 246 27.47 -9.47 16.11
N VAL A 247 26.21 -9.78 16.42
CA VAL A 247 25.80 -10.19 17.78
C VAL A 247 26.54 -11.46 18.22
N LYS A 248 26.73 -12.42 17.31
CA LYS A 248 27.37 -13.71 17.60
C LYS A 248 28.88 -13.63 17.71
N GLU A 249 29.52 -12.77 16.91
CA GLU A 249 30.98 -12.71 16.81
C GLU A 249 31.60 -11.65 17.71
N ALA A 250 30.91 -10.53 17.94
CA ALA A 250 31.42 -9.42 18.74
C ALA A 250 30.61 -9.24 20.02
N SER A 251 29.50 -8.52 19.95
CA SER A 251 28.53 -8.37 21.05
C SER A 251 27.26 -7.65 20.59
N TRP A 252 26.20 -7.72 21.40
CA TRP A 252 24.99 -6.93 21.18
C TRP A 252 25.23 -5.41 21.18
N ARG A 253 26.22 -4.92 21.95
CA ARG A 253 26.60 -3.49 21.97
C ARG A 253 27.18 -3.05 20.61
N TRP A 254 28.00 -3.90 20.00
CA TRP A 254 28.56 -3.66 18.67
C TRP A 254 27.49 -3.67 17.58
N ALA A 255 26.49 -4.54 17.71
CA ALA A 255 25.34 -4.56 16.80
C ALA A 255 24.55 -3.24 16.87
N ILE A 256 24.20 -2.76 18.08
CA ILE A 256 23.52 -1.47 18.25
C ILE A 256 24.39 -0.33 17.71
N PHE A 257 25.68 -0.32 18.02
CA PHE A 257 26.61 0.69 17.52
C PHE A 257 26.61 0.73 15.99
N SER A 258 26.70 -0.42 15.33
CA SER A 258 26.64 -0.53 13.86
C SER A 258 25.32 0.01 13.30
N ILE A 259 24.19 -0.34 13.90
CA ILE A 259 22.86 0.15 13.48
C ILE A 259 22.77 1.67 13.59
N CYS A 260 23.13 2.23 14.75
CA CYS A 260 23.07 3.66 15.01
C CYS A 260 24.04 4.45 14.12
N PHE A 261 25.29 3.96 13.98
CA PHE A 261 26.30 4.59 13.14
C PHE A 261 25.84 4.66 11.67
N ASN A 262 25.38 3.55 11.10
CA ASN A 262 24.89 3.53 9.72
C ASN A 262 23.65 4.41 9.54
N LEU A 263 22.75 4.46 10.53
CA LEU A 263 21.56 5.31 10.46
C LEU A 263 21.94 6.81 10.44
N ILE A 264 22.85 7.22 11.32
CA ILE A 264 23.35 8.61 11.39
C ILE A 264 24.10 8.97 10.11
N PHE A 265 24.94 8.05 9.62
CA PHE A 265 25.68 8.24 8.38
C PHE A 265 24.75 8.40 7.18
N ALA A 266 23.80 7.48 7.00
CA ALA A 266 22.80 7.54 5.94
C ALA A 266 21.97 8.82 6.02
N TYR A 267 21.54 9.23 7.22
CA TYR A 267 20.81 10.47 7.44
C TYR A 267 21.63 11.69 6.98
N THR A 268 22.88 11.76 7.41
CA THR A 268 23.77 12.89 7.10
C THR A 268 24.03 13.00 5.60
N VAL A 269 24.32 11.88 4.94
CA VAL A 269 24.54 11.84 3.49
C VAL A 269 23.28 12.24 2.73
N SER A 270 22.11 11.69 3.07
CA SER A 270 20.85 12.06 2.42
C SER A 270 20.47 13.53 2.67
N PHE A 271 20.74 14.06 3.86
CA PHE A 271 20.52 15.47 4.17
C PHE A 271 21.46 16.37 3.37
N ALA A 272 22.73 16.01 3.25
CA ALA A 272 23.70 16.72 2.43
C ALA A 272 23.26 16.75 0.96
N ILE A 273 22.84 15.61 0.39
CA ILE A 273 22.32 15.51 -0.99
C ILE A 273 21.15 16.48 -1.21
N LEU A 274 20.20 16.56 -0.29
CA LEU A 274 19.03 17.43 -0.43
C LEU A 274 19.34 18.92 -0.32
N ASN A 275 20.40 19.30 0.39
CA ASN A 275 20.82 20.70 0.51
C ASN A 275 21.78 21.11 -0.60
N LEU A 276 22.73 20.25 -0.98
CA LEU A 276 23.63 20.47 -2.13
C LEU A 276 22.84 20.61 -3.44
N SER A 277 21.82 19.78 -3.62
CA SER A 277 20.95 19.85 -4.82
C SER A 277 19.95 21.02 -4.82
N LYS A 278 19.92 21.85 -3.78
CA LYS A 278 19.22 23.16 -3.80
C LYS A 278 20.16 24.30 -4.24
N LEU A 279 21.47 24.11 -4.07
CA LEU A 279 22.51 25.07 -4.44
C LEU A 279 22.91 24.95 -5.93
N LEU A 280 22.72 23.78 -6.52
CA LEU A 280 22.80 23.48 -7.96
C LEU A 280 21.44 23.68 -8.63
#